data_AF-A0A7C0ZM05-F1
#
_entry.id   AF-A0A7C0ZM05-F1
#
_cell.length_a   1.000
_cell.length_b   1.000
_cell.length_c   1.000
_cell.angle_alpha   90.00
_cell.angle_beta   90.00
_cell.angle_gamma   90.00
#
_symmetry.space_group_name_H-M   'P 1'
#
loop_
_entity.id
_entity.type
_entity.pdbx_description
1 polymer ?
#
loop_
_entity_poly.entity_id
_entity_poly.type
_entity_poly.pdbx_seq_one_letter_code
_entity_poly.pdbx_strand_id
1 'polypeptide(L)'
;VIPFVLKLLNHAYGIGTGKPGALQAPQASLFASLTKGIFSKGMGLEWDMITAGIILGIFIILIELLLKKKNSGFRLHLMPVAVGIYLPFSLSIPILLGGIISRFARNKENGTLISSGFIAGESIAGVVVAGMIYGGFKTGILPSSTIMSLILFAIPVIFLLIAKGKNP
;
A
#
# COMPACT_ATOMS: atom_id res chain seq x y z
N VAL A 1 10.14 3.79 -19.01
CA VAL A 1 10.36 4.54 -17.75
C VAL A 1 10.18 3.65 -16.51
N ILE A 2 9.08 2.92 -16.36
CA ILE A 2 8.81 2.05 -15.19
C ILE A 2 9.94 1.03 -14.88
N PRO A 3 10.53 0.31 -15.86
CA PRO A 3 11.59 -0.66 -15.58
C PRO A 3 12.86 -0.04 -14.97
N PHE A 4 13.15 1.22 -15.30
CA PHE A 4 14.32 1.93 -14.79
C PHE A 4 14.17 2.26 -13.30
N VAL A 5 13.03 2.84 -12.93
CA VAL A 5 12.72 3.17 -11.53
C VAL A 5 12.64 1.91 -10.67
N LEU A 6 12.07 0.82 -11.20
CA LEU A 6 12.05 -0.47 -10.50
C LEU A 6 13.44 -1.04 -10.26
N LYS A 7 14.35 -0.97 -11.24
CA LYS A 7 15.74 -1.39 -11.05
C LYS A 7 16.46 -0.55 -9.99
N LEU A 8 16.24 0.77 -10.01
CA LEU A 8 16.81 1.70 -9.03
C LEU A 8 16.35 1.38 -7.61
N LEU A 9 15.04 1.26 -7.40
CA LEU A 9 14.45 0.94 -6.10
C LEU A 9 14.86 -0.46 -5.60
N ASN A 10 14.87 -1.46 -6.49
CA ASN A 10 15.31 -2.80 -6.12
C ASN A 10 16.79 -2.86 -5.74
N HIS A 11 17.63 -2.00 -6.32
CA HIS A 11 19.04 -1.91 -5.93
C HIS A 11 19.23 -1.21 -4.58
N ALA A 12 18.51 -0.10 -4.35
CA ALA A 12 18.66 0.70 -3.14
C ALA A 12 18.03 0.03 -1.89
N TYR A 13 16.83 -0.52 -2.04
CA TYR A 13 16.04 -1.05 -0.91
C TYR A 13 15.78 -2.56 -1.02
N GLY A 14 15.72 -3.11 -2.24
CA GLY A 14 15.20 -4.45 -2.49
C GLY A 14 13.67 -4.48 -2.45
N ILE A 15 13.06 -5.30 -3.31
CA ILE A 15 11.59 -5.45 -3.38
C ILE A 15 11.23 -6.88 -3.02
N GLY A 16 10.40 -7.06 -2.00
CA GLY A 16 9.88 -8.39 -1.61
C GLY A 16 10.94 -9.37 -1.09
N THR A 17 12.12 -8.88 -0.67
CA THR A 17 13.24 -9.73 -0.21
C THR A 17 13.21 -10.03 1.30
N GLY A 18 12.28 -9.43 2.05
CA GLY A 18 12.16 -9.64 3.51
C GLY A 18 13.29 -9.05 4.37
N LYS A 19 14.19 -8.25 3.78
CA LYS A 19 15.27 -7.57 4.50
C LYS A 19 14.74 -6.36 5.28
N PRO A 20 15.36 -5.96 6.41
CA PRO A 20 15.02 -4.72 7.10
C PRO A 20 15.13 -3.53 6.14
N GLY A 21 14.05 -2.76 5.98
CA GLY A 21 14.00 -1.62 5.06
C GLY A 21 13.67 -1.94 3.60
N ALA A 22 13.37 -3.20 3.24
CA ALA A 22 12.94 -3.57 1.89
C ALA A 22 11.50 -3.13 1.61
N LEU A 23 11.22 -2.74 0.37
CA LEU A 23 9.87 -2.42 -0.07
C LEU A 23 9.01 -3.68 -0.06
N GLN A 24 7.89 -3.63 0.65
CA GLN A 24 6.91 -4.72 0.64
C GLN A 24 6.11 -4.69 -0.65
N ALA A 25 6.00 -5.85 -1.31
CA ALA A 25 5.16 -6.03 -2.50
C ALA A 25 4.32 -7.31 -2.37
N PRO A 26 3.34 -7.37 -1.43
CA PRO A 26 2.61 -8.61 -1.15
C PRO A 26 1.86 -9.17 -2.37
N GLN A 27 1.24 -8.30 -3.18
CA GLN A 27 0.57 -8.71 -4.42
C GLN A 27 1.53 -9.35 -5.41
N ALA A 28 2.71 -8.74 -5.62
CA ALA A 28 3.72 -9.26 -6.53
C ALA A 28 4.31 -10.59 -6.04
N SER A 29 4.51 -10.73 -4.72
CA SER A 29 4.95 -11.96 -4.09
C SER A 29 3.94 -13.10 -4.29
N LEU A 30 2.64 -12.85 -4.19
CA LEU A 30 1.60 -13.85 -4.45
C LEU A 30 1.61 -14.31 -5.91
N PHE A 31 1.66 -13.39 -6.87
CA PHE A 31 1.76 -13.76 -8.29
C PHE A 31 3.05 -14.54 -8.58
N ALA A 32 4.19 -14.13 -7.98
CA ALA A 32 5.45 -14.84 -8.12
C ALA A 32 5.36 -16.27 -7.55
N SER A 33 4.72 -16.46 -6.40
CA SER A 33 4.49 -17.79 -5.81
C SER A 33 3.53 -18.65 -6.63
N LEU A 34 2.45 -18.06 -7.17
CA LEU A 34 1.51 -18.73 -8.06
C LEU A 34 2.20 -19.20 -9.35
N THR A 35 2.96 -18.31 -10.01
CA THR A 35 3.74 -18.65 -11.20
C THR A 35 4.77 -19.73 -10.88
N LYS A 36 5.50 -19.61 -9.77
CA LYS A 36 6.42 -20.68 -9.34
C LYS A 36 5.69 -22.00 -9.13
N GLY A 37 4.54 -22.02 -8.47
CA GLY A 37 3.78 -23.25 -8.24
C GLY A 37 3.19 -23.87 -9.52
N ILE A 38 2.78 -23.06 -10.51
CA ILE A 38 2.28 -23.56 -11.80
C ILE A 38 3.42 -24.09 -12.69
N PHE A 39 4.56 -23.41 -12.73
CA PHE A 39 5.65 -23.72 -13.65
C PHE A 39 6.75 -24.61 -13.05
N SER A 40 6.83 -24.78 -11.72
CA SER A 40 7.78 -25.69 -11.08
C SER A 40 7.23 -27.10 -11.10
N LYS A 41 7.73 -27.96 -12.00
CA LYS A 41 7.47 -29.39 -11.99
C LYS A 41 7.85 -29.98 -10.62
N GLY A 42 6.85 -30.36 -9.81
CA GLY A 42 7.05 -31.11 -8.56
C GLY A 42 6.78 -30.34 -7.25
N MET A 43 6.53 -29.02 -7.30
CA MET A 43 5.95 -28.32 -6.16
C MET A 43 4.43 -28.35 -6.34
N GLY A 44 3.78 -29.37 -5.77
CA GLY A 44 2.34 -29.54 -5.88
C GLY A 44 1.62 -28.30 -5.35
N LEU A 45 1.11 -27.48 -6.27
CA LEU A 45 0.19 -26.41 -5.93
C LEU A 45 -1.01 -27.07 -5.23
N GLU A 46 -1.38 -26.60 -4.04
CA GLU A 46 -2.47 -27.16 -3.26
C GLU A 46 -3.82 -26.78 -3.91
N TRP A 47 -4.21 -27.56 -4.92
CA TRP A 47 -5.40 -27.33 -5.74
C TRP A 47 -6.69 -27.31 -4.89
N ASP A 48 -6.69 -28.01 -3.76
CA ASP A 48 -7.78 -27.99 -2.79
C ASP A 48 -7.99 -26.58 -2.22
N MET A 49 -6.92 -25.86 -1.88
CA MET A 49 -7.02 -24.46 -1.43
C MET A 49 -7.48 -23.52 -2.55
N ILE A 50 -7.04 -23.74 -3.79
CA ILE A 50 -7.43 -22.91 -4.93
C ILE A 50 -8.91 -23.08 -5.25
N THR A 51 -9.37 -24.33 -5.30
CA THR A 51 -10.79 -24.64 -5.54
C THR A 51 -11.68 -24.10 -4.42
N ALA A 52 -11.24 -24.21 -3.15
CA ALA A 52 -11.90 -23.56 -2.03
C ALA A 52 -12.00 -22.02 -2.21
N GLY A 53 -10.93 -21.38 -2.67
CA GLY A 53 -10.91 -19.95 -2.99
C GLY A 53 -11.87 -19.57 -4.12
N ILE A 54 -11.98 -20.39 -5.17
CA ILE A 54 -12.95 -20.21 -6.27
C ILE A 54 -14.38 -20.28 -5.73
N ILE A 55 -14.70 -21.29 -4.93
CA ILE A 55 -16.04 -21.47 -4.32
C ILE A 55 -16.38 -20.27 -3.44
N LEU A 56 -15.44 -19.84 -2.59
CA LEU A 56 -15.61 -18.66 -1.74
C LEU A 56 -15.82 -17.38 -2.55
N GLY A 57 -15.07 -17.20 -3.65
CA GLY A 57 -15.24 -16.07 -4.56
C GLY A 57 -16.63 -16.03 -5.21
N ILE A 58 -17.12 -17.19 -5.69
CA ILE A 58 -18.48 -17.31 -6.25
C ILE A 58 -19.53 -16.96 -5.19
N PHE A 59 -19.36 -17.44 -3.96
CA PHE A 59 -20.28 -17.14 -2.85
C PHE A 59 -20.34 -15.64 -2.54
N ILE A 60 -19.19 -14.97 -2.52
CA ILE A 60 -19.10 -13.52 -2.32
C ILE A 60 -19.80 -12.76 -3.46
N ILE A 61 -19.56 -13.15 -4.71
CA ILE A 61 -20.22 -12.54 -5.88
C ILE A 61 -21.74 -12.71 -5.80
N LEU A 62 -22.21 -13.89 -5.37
CA LEU A 62 -23.64 -14.14 -5.21
C LEU A 62 -24.25 -13.22 -4.15
N ILE A 63 -23.59 -13.05 -3.00
CA ILE A 63 -24.01 -12.11 -1.96
C ILE A 63 -24.03 -10.68 -2.51
N GLU A 64 -23.02 -10.29 -3.27
CA GLU A 64 -22.95 -8.97 -3.90
C GLU A 64 -24.14 -8.72 -4.84
N LEU A 65 -24.50 -9.69 -5.68
CA LEU A 65 -25.64 -9.60 -6.58
C LEU A 65 -26.97 -9.51 -5.81
N LEU A 66 -27.12 -10.26 -4.72
CA LEU A 66 -28.30 -10.19 -3.85
C LEU A 66 -28.44 -8.83 -3.17
N LEU A 67 -27.33 -8.28 -2.65
CA LEU A 67 -27.28 -6.94 -2.05
C LEU A 67 -27.62 -5.86 -3.08
N LYS A 68 -27.12 -6.00 -4.32
CA LYS A 68 -27.43 -5.11 -5.44
C LYS A 68 -28.92 -5.13 -5.78
N LYS A 69 -29.55 -6.32 -5.80
CA LYS A 69 -30.99 -6.48 -6.06
C LYS A 69 -31.85 -5.84 -4.95
N LYS A 70 -31.38 -5.88 -3.69
CA LYS A 70 -32.06 -5.27 -2.54
C LYS A 70 -31.87 -3.75 -2.42
N ASN A 71 -31.19 -3.11 -3.37
CA ASN A 71 -30.89 -1.68 -3.38
C ASN A 71 -30.24 -1.20 -2.05
N SER A 72 -29.43 -2.08 -1.45
CA SER A 72 -28.75 -1.79 -0.20
C SER A 72 -27.71 -0.68 -0.41
N GLY A 73 -27.63 0.26 0.53
CA GLY A 73 -26.58 1.28 0.56
C GLY A 73 -25.17 0.72 0.80
N PHE A 74 -25.06 -0.58 1.07
CA PHE A 74 -23.80 -1.30 1.26
C PHE A 74 -23.52 -2.23 0.08
N ARG A 75 -22.33 -2.09 -0.52
CA ARG A 75 -21.83 -2.92 -1.62
C ARG A 75 -20.61 -3.69 -1.14
N LEU A 76 -20.68 -5.01 -1.29
CA LEU A 76 -19.60 -5.91 -0.92
C LEU A 76 -18.87 -6.29 -2.22
N HIS A 77 -17.99 -5.42 -2.70
CA HIS A 77 -17.15 -5.75 -3.86
C HIS A 77 -16.16 -6.87 -3.51
N LEU A 78 -16.02 -7.83 -4.42
CA LEU A 78 -15.04 -8.92 -4.27
C LEU A 78 -13.60 -8.41 -4.09
N MET A 79 -13.24 -7.30 -4.76
CA MET A 79 -11.86 -6.79 -4.79
C MET A 79 -11.35 -6.33 -3.41
N PRO A 80 -12.03 -5.41 -2.67
CA PRO A 80 -11.63 -5.08 -1.30
C PRO A 80 -11.59 -6.28 -0.35
N VAL A 81 -12.48 -7.26 -0.54
CA VAL A 81 -12.51 -8.45 0.32
C VAL A 81 -11.30 -9.33 0.07
N ALA A 82 -10.99 -9.64 -1.19
CA ALA A 82 -9.79 -10.38 -1.56
C ALA A 82 -8.53 -9.67 -1.04
N VAL A 83 -8.50 -8.34 -1.19
CA VAL A 83 -7.42 -7.48 -0.68
C VAL A 83 -7.27 -7.60 0.83
N GLY A 84 -8.35 -7.51 1.59
CA GLY A 84 -8.31 -7.65 3.05
C GLY A 84 -7.79 -9.01 3.53
N ILE A 85 -8.07 -10.09 2.81
CA ILE A 85 -7.66 -11.46 3.21
C ILE A 85 -6.16 -11.69 3.02
N TYR A 86 -5.55 -11.12 1.98
CA TYR A 86 -4.13 -11.37 1.71
C TYR A 86 -3.17 -10.36 2.35
N LEU A 87 -3.64 -9.17 2.74
CA LEU A 87 -2.78 -8.14 3.31
C LEU A 87 -2.35 -8.49 4.74
N PRO A 88 -1.08 -8.23 5.12
CA PRO A 88 -0.62 -8.41 6.49
C PRO A 88 -1.42 -7.49 7.42
N PHE A 89 -1.67 -7.96 8.64
CA PHE A 89 -2.48 -7.25 9.64
C PHE A 89 -1.96 -5.81 9.90
N SER A 90 -0.64 -5.62 9.82
CA SER A 90 0.01 -4.31 9.95
C SER A 90 -0.43 -3.28 8.90
N LEU A 91 -0.83 -3.72 7.69
CA LEU A 91 -1.37 -2.86 6.64
C LEU A 91 -2.90 -2.79 6.70
N SER A 92 -3.55 -3.88 7.11
CA SER A 92 -5.02 -3.94 7.20
C SER A 92 -5.61 -3.00 8.25
N ILE A 93 -4.97 -2.84 9.42
CA ILE A 93 -5.46 -1.93 10.48
C ILE A 93 -5.48 -0.46 10.01
N PRO A 94 -4.38 0.12 9.48
CA PRO A 94 -4.41 1.50 8.96
C PRO A 94 -5.46 1.72 7.87
N ILE A 95 -5.62 0.76 6.96
CA ILE A 95 -6.64 0.83 5.90
C ILE A 95 -8.05 0.84 6.50
N LEU A 96 -8.31 -0.03 7.48
CA LEU A 96 -9.59 -0.10 8.17
C LEU A 96 -9.89 1.18 8.95
N LEU A 97 -8.92 1.70 9.71
CA LEU A 97 -9.04 2.98 10.41
C LEU A 97 -9.29 4.13 9.44
N GLY A 98 -8.56 4.20 8.34
CA GLY A 98 -8.78 5.18 7.27
C GLY A 98 -10.19 5.10 6.68
N GLY A 99 -10.72 3.90 6.47
CA GLY A 99 -12.09 3.66 6.02
C GLY A 99 -13.16 4.14 7.02
N ILE A 100 -12.96 3.85 8.32
CA ILE A 100 -13.84 4.31 9.39
C ILE A 100 -13.83 5.85 9.45
N ILE A 101 -12.64 6.46 9.50
CA ILE A 101 -12.49 7.92 9.55
C ILE A 101 -13.15 8.58 8.32
N SER A 102 -12.97 8.01 7.13
CA SER A 102 -13.59 8.48 5.89
C SER A 102 -15.13 8.48 5.93
N ARG A 103 -15.74 7.54 6.68
CA ARG A 103 -17.19 7.50 6.85
C ARG A 103 -17.73 8.70 7.64
N PHE A 104 -16.96 9.18 8.63
CA PHE A 104 -17.33 10.30 9.50
C PHE A 104 -16.78 11.66 9.04
N ALA A 105 -15.86 11.68 8.08
CA ALA A 105 -15.27 12.90 7.55
C ALA A 105 -16.30 13.74 6.76
N ARG A 106 -16.53 14.99 7.21
CA ARG A 106 -17.46 15.95 6.60
C ARG A 106 -16.96 16.57 5.29
N ASN A 107 -15.64 16.67 5.09
CA ASN A 107 -15.04 17.40 3.96
C ASN A 107 -14.12 16.46 3.15
N LYS A 108 -14.75 15.52 2.41
CA LYS A 108 -14.07 14.40 1.76
C LYS A 108 -13.10 14.83 0.66
N GLU A 109 -13.48 15.81 -0.15
CA GLU A 109 -12.69 16.24 -1.33
C GLU A 109 -11.35 16.85 -0.91
N ASN A 110 -11.36 17.74 0.08
CA ASN A 110 -10.15 18.35 0.62
C ASN A 110 -9.22 17.36 1.35
N GLY A 111 -9.81 16.39 2.06
CA GLY A 111 -9.07 15.34 2.74
C GLY A 111 -8.36 14.41 1.75
N THR A 112 -9.05 13.97 0.69
CA THR A 112 -8.47 13.12 -0.34
C THR A 112 -7.33 13.80 -1.10
N LEU A 113 -7.46 15.11 -1.41
CA LEU A 113 -6.42 15.87 -2.11
C LEU A 113 -5.14 16.04 -1.27
N ILE A 114 -5.29 16.34 0.03
CA ILE A 114 -4.13 16.47 0.92
C ILE A 114 -3.45 15.10 1.11
N SER A 115 -4.23 14.04 1.34
CA SER A 115 -3.71 12.69 1.52
C SER A 115 -2.97 12.18 0.27
N SER A 116 -3.53 12.39 -0.93
CA SER A 116 -2.85 12.00 -2.17
C SER A 116 -1.57 12.79 -2.40
N GLY A 117 -1.55 14.08 -2.04
CA GLY A 117 -0.34 14.91 -2.03
C GLY A 117 0.75 14.36 -1.11
N PHE A 118 0.40 13.93 0.11
CA PHE A 118 1.35 13.31 1.03
C PHE A 118 1.88 11.96 0.53
N ILE A 119 1.02 11.10 -0.01
CA ILE A 119 1.42 9.79 -0.57
C ILE A 119 2.34 9.99 -1.79
N ALA A 120 2.02 10.94 -2.67
CA ALA A 120 2.86 11.30 -3.81
C ALA A 120 4.21 11.88 -3.36
N GLY A 121 4.20 12.75 -2.34
CA GLY A 121 5.40 13.33 -1.74
C GLY A 121 6.33 12.27 -1.15
N GLU A 122 5.80 11.32 -0.38
CA GLU A 122 6.54 10.19 0.18
C GLU A 122 7.17 9.34 -0.93
N SER A 123 6.40 9.04 -1.98
CA SER A 123 6.87 8.24 -3.11
C SER A 123 8.01 8.92 -3.87
N ILE A 124 7.89 10.23 -4.15
CA ILE A 124 8.94 10.99 -4.85
C ILE A 124 10.19 11.10 -3.98
N ALA A 125 10.05 11.39 -2.68
CA ALA A 125 11.17 11.43 -1.74
C ALA A 125 11.91 10.08 -1.69
N GLY A 126 11.17 8.97 -1.64
CA GLY A 126 11.74 7.62 -1.68
C GLY A 126 12.53 7.34 -2.96
N VAL A 127 12.05 7.79 -4.13
CA VAL A 127 12.78 7.66 -5.40
C VAL A 127 14.06 8.51 -5.41
N VAL A 128 14.01 9.73 -4.87
CA VAL A 128 15.19 10.60 -4.75
C VAL A 128 16.25 9.96 -3.85
N VAL A 129 15.84 9.44 -2.68
CA VAL A 129 16.75 8.75 -1.76
C VAL A 129 17.32 7.48 -2.40
N ALA A 130 16.52 6.70 -3.13
CA ALA A 130 17.02 5.56 -3.89
C ALA A 130 18.07 5.95 -4.93
N GLY A 131 17.87 7.09 -5.61
CA GLY A 131 18.85 7.69 -6.51
C GLY A 131 20.17 8.04 -5.81
N MET A 132 20.11 8.63 -4.62
CA MET A 132 21.30 8.96 -3.81
C MET A 132 22.06 7.71 -3.36
N ILE A 133 21.34 6.67 -2.90
CA ILE A 133 21.93 5.39 -2.50
C ILE A 133 22.62 4.73 -3.70
N TYR A 134 21.97 4.73 -4.88
CA TYR A 134 22.56 4.20 -6.11
C TYR A 134 23.82 4.96 -6.54
N GLY A 135 23.88 6.28 -6.29
CA GLY A 135 25.05 7.13 -6.52
C GLY A 135 26.19 6.98 -5.49
N GLY A 136 26.07 6.08 -4.50
CA GLY A 136 27.12 5.81 -3.51
C GLY A 136 27.19 6.80 -2.34
N PHE A 137 26.20 7.69 -2.19
CA PHE A 137 26.12 8.57 -1.02
C PHE A 137 25.70 7.74 0.20
N LYS A 138 26.61 7.56 1.17
CA LYS A 138 26.26 7.00 2.48
C LYS A 138 25.30 7.98 3.18
N THR A 139 24.05 7.60 3.32
CA THR A 139 23.00 8.36 4.01
C THR A 139 23.26 8.38 5.52
N GLY A 140 24.33 9.06 5.96
CA GLY A 140 24.61 9.39 7.35
C GLY A 140 23.87 10.66 7.83
N ILE A 141 22.86 11.12 7.08
CA ILE A 141 22.18 12.41 7.30
C ILE A 141 20.86 12.24 8.09
N LEU A 142 20.54 11.02 8.55
CA LEU A 142 19.45 10.84 9.50
C LEU A 142 20.00 10.82 10.93
N PRO A 143 19.75 11.87 11.74
CA PRO A 143 20.06 11.81 13.16
C PRO A 143 19.29 10.63 13.78
N SER A 144 20.01 9.73 14.47
CA SER A 144 19.45 8.49 15.02
C SER A 144 18.47 8.71 16.19
N SER A 145 18.16 9.96 16.54
CA SER A 145 17.17 10.27 17.58
C SER A 145 15.77 10.37 16.99
N THR A 146 14.87 9.51 17.45
CA THR A 146 13.43 9.48 17.09
C THR A 146 12.74 10.83 17.27
N ILE A 147 13.23 11.66 18.19
CA ILE A 147 12.69 12.99 18.47
C ILE A 147 13.06 13.99 17.35
N MET A 148 14.26 13.89 16.78
CA MET A 148 14.72 14.80 15.74
C MET A 148 14.06 14.50 14.38
N SER A 149 13.84 13.22 14.05
CA SER A 149 13.08 12.85 12.86
C SER A 149 11.62 13.31 12.93
N LEU A 150 11.02 13.27 14.13
CA LEU A 150 9.66 13.77 14.38
C LEU A 150 9.58 15.30 14.20
N ILE A 151 10.58 16.04 14.70
CA ILE A 151 10.66 17.50 14.53
C ILE A 151 10.86 17.88 13.07
N LEU A 152 11.77 17.18 12.35
CA LEU A 152 12.03 17.44 10.95
C LEU A 152 10.80 17.15 10.06
N PHE A 153 9.98 16.17 10.43
CA PHE A 153 8.72 15.87 9.75
C PHE A 153 7.60 16.86 10.12
N ALA A 154 7.59 17.37 11.37
CA ALA A 154 6.60 18.35 11.83
C ALA A 154 6.76 19.72 11.15
N ILE A 155 7.99 20.15 10.83
CA ILE A 155 8.27 21.44 10.18
C ILE A 155 7.53 21.61 8.84
N PRO A 156 7.63 20.70 7.85
CA PRO A 156 6.92 20.84 6.58
C PRO A 156 5.40 20.70 6.75
N VAL A 157 4.92 19.89 7.70
CA VAL A 157 3.48 19.74 7.98
C VAL A 157 2.90 21.04 8.56
N ILE A 158 3.59 21.66 9.52
CA ILE A 158 3.20 22.94 10.12
C ILE A 158 3.26 24.06 9.08
N PHE A 159 4.32 24.10 8.25
CA PHE A 159 4.43 25.06 7.16
C PHE A 159 3.25 24.95 6.17
N LEU A 160 2.83 23.74 5.83
CA LEU A 160 1.70 23.51 4.92
C LEU A 160 0.36 23.90 5.56
N LEU A 161 0.17 23.64 6.86
CA LEU A 161 -1.02 24.09 7.61
C LEU A 161 -1.10 25.62 7.69
N ILE A 162 0.04 26.30 7.90
CA ILE A 162 0.11 27.77 7.92
C ILE A 162 -0.10 28.35 6.51
N ALA A 163 0.48 27.75 5.47
CA ALA A 163 0.30 28.17 4.08
C ALA A 163 -1.16 28.03 3.62
N LYS A 164 -1.87 26.99 4.08
CA LYS A 164 -3.30 26.79 3.76
C LYS A 164 -4.22 27.77 4.49
N GLY A 165 -3.80 28.33 5.62
CA GLY A 165 -4.53 29.36 6.37
C GLY A 165 -4.38 30.78 5.82
N LYS A 166 -3.63 30.98 4.73
CA LYS A 166 -3.26 32.31 4.20
C LYS A 166 -3.78 32.61 2.79
N ASN A 167 -4.85 31.96 2.36
CA ASN A 167 -5.63 32.39 1.20
C ASN A 167 -6.97 32.98 1.67
N PRO A 168 -7.24 34.29 1.44
CA PRO A 168 -8.58 34.86 1.58
C PRO A 168 -9.56 34.29 0.55
#